data_AF-A0A821Q3F9-F1
#
_entry.id   AF-A0A821Q3F9-F1
#
_cell.length_a   1.000
_cell.length_b   1.000
_cell.length_c   1.000
_cell.angle_alpha   90.00
_cell.angle_beta   90.00
_cell.angle_gamma   90.00
#
_symmetry.space_group_name_H-M   'P 1'
#
loop_
_entity.id
_entity.type
_entity.pdbx_description
1 polymer ?
#
loop_
_entity_poly.entity_id
_entity_poly.type
_entity_poly.pdbx_seq_one_letter_code
_entity_poly.pdbx_strand_id
1 'polypeptide(L)' 'MSFIENLLQTNSHVHIHNDKRVYVEQTIRSLINDGRKMLHIVADFDFTLTMYEKNGVALPSTFAVVEGDDRVT' A
#
# COMPACT_ATOMS: atom_id res chain seq x y z
N MET A 1 -9.69 5.36 -22.17
CA MET A 1 -9.03 4.46 -21.22
C MET A 1 -9.40 4.94 -19.83
N SER A 2 -9.95 4.06 -18.98
CA SER A 2 -10.32 4.43 -17.60
C SER A 2 -9.06 4.68 -16.75
N PHE A 3 -9.21 5.43 -15.65
CA PHE A 3 -8.12 5.65 -14.70
C PHE A 3 -7.54 4.32 -14.18
N ILE A 4 -8.42 3.36 -13.86
CA ILE A 4 -8.02 2.04 -13.36
C ILE A 4 -7.29 1.23 -14.44
N GLU A 5 -7.73 1.28 -15.70
CA GLU A 5 -7.02 0.62 -16.80
C GLU A 5 -5.59 1.15 -16.96
N ASN A 6 -5.41 2.47 -16.91
CA ASN A 6 -4.09 3.08 -17.00
C ASN A 6 -3.21 2.71 -15.79
N LEU A 7 -3.76 2.73 -14.58
CA LEU A 7 -3.07 2.33 -13.34
C LEU A 7 -2.55 0.89 -13.44
N LEU A 8 -3.40 -0.05 -13.85
CA LEU A 8 -3.05 -1.48 -13.95
C LEU A 8 -2.07 -1.79 -15.09
N GLN A 9 -2.09 -1.01 -16.18
CA GLN A 9 -1.16 -1.20 -17.29
C GLN A 9 0.24 -0.63 -17.00
N THR A 10 0.32 0.44 -16.22
CA THR A 10 1.58 1.14 -15.93
C THR A 10 2.29 0.63 -14.68
N ASN A 11 1.56 -0.08 -13.79
CA ASN A 11 2.09 -0.55 -12.51
C ASN A 11 1.88 -2.06 -12.35
N SER A 12 2.90 -2.86 -12.67
CA SER A 12 2.84 -4.33 -12.63
C SER A 12 2.61 -4.92 -11.23
N HIS A 13 2.92 -4.15 -10.18
CA HIS A 13 2.74 -4.55 -8.78
C HIS A 13 1.34 -4.22 -8.22
N VAL A 14 0.50 -3.53 -8.99
CA VAL A 14 -0.87 -3.19 -8.58
C VAL A 14 -1.84 -4.21 -9.14
N HIS A 15 -2.57 -4.87 -8.25
CA HIS A 15 -3.58 -5.85 -8.61
C HIS A 15 -4.92 -5.48 -7.97
N ILE A 16 -5.96 -5.35 -8.78
CA ILE A 16 -7.34 -5.11 -8.33
C ILE A 16 -8.22 -6.20 -8.91
N HIS A 17 -8.94 -6.91 -8.05
CA HIS A 17 -9.87 -7.95 -8.48
C HIS A 17 -10.91 -7.38 -9.46
N ASN A 18 -11.21 -8.11 -10.53
CA ASN A 18 -11.99 -7.60 -11.66
C ASN A 18 -13.37 -7.07 -11.24
N ASP A 19 -14.07 -7.77 -10.35
CA ASP A 19 -15.38 -7.37 -9.83
C ASP A 19 -15.35 -6.14 -8.90
N LYS A 20 -14.17 -5.69 -8.46
CA LYS A 20 -13.99 -4.53 -7.58
C LYS A 20 -13.53 -3.27 -8.30
N ARG A 21 -13.13 -3.35 -9.58
CA ARG A 21 -12.54 -2.20 -10.31
C ARG A 21 -13.44 -0.97 -10.30
N VAL A 22 -14.73 -1.13 -10.56
CA VAL A 22 -15.72 -0.04 -10.54
C VAL A 22 -15.86 0.56 -9.14
N TYR A 23 -15.93 -0.29 -8.12
CA TYR A 23 -16.04 0.13 -6.72
C TYR A 23 -14.82 0.93 -6.25
N VAL A 24 -13.61 0.48 -6.61
CA VAL A 24 -12.37 1.19 -6.29
C VAL A 24 -12.33 2.56 -6.97
N GLU A 25 -12.72 2.64 -8.25
CA GLU A 25 -12.79 3.93 -8.96
C GLU A 25 -13.77 4.91 -8.29
N GLN A 26 -14.96 4.44 -7.92
CA GLN A 26 -15.96 5.25 -7.21
C GLN A 26 -15.46 5.71 -5.84
N THR A 27 -14.76 4.84 -5.12
CA THR A 27 -14.17 5.14 -3.81
C THR A 27 -13.13 6.26 -3.95
N ILE A 28 -12.21 6.15 -4.90
CA ILE A 28 -11.19 7.18 -5.16
C ILE A 28 -11.84 8.52 -5.55
N ARG A 29 -12.86 8.49 -6.42
CA ARG A 29 -13.62 9.70 -6.79
C ARG A 29 -14.30 10.35 -5.57
N SER A 30 -14.85 9.54 -4.67
CA SER A 30 -15.48 10.04 -3.43
C SER A 30 -14.44 10.69 -2.52
N LEU A 31 -13.28 10.06 -2.31
CA LEU A 31 -12.19 10.64 -1.52
C LEU A 31 -11.71 11.99 -2.07
N ILE A 32 -11.63 12.13 -3.40
CA ILE A 32 -11.26 13.40 -4.04
C ILE A 32 -12.33 14.46 -3.78
N ASN A 33 -13.61 14.11 -3.88
CA ASN A 33 -14.73 15.03 -3.68
C ASN A 33 -14.88 15.48 -2.23
N ASP A 34 -14.70 14.56 -1.27
CA ASP A 34 -14.78 14.85 0.17
C ASP A 34 -13.65 15.78 0.62
N GLY A 35 -12.49 15.66 -0.03
CA GLY A 35 -11.34 16.53 0.17
C GLY A 35 -10.63 16.34 1.51
N ARG A 36 -9.53 17.08 1.68
CA ARG A 36 -8.57 16.86 2.78
C ARG A 36 -9.15 16.94 4.20
N LYS A 37 -10.25 17.66 4.40
CA LYS A 37 -10.85 17.86 5.73
C LYS A 37 -11.56 16.61 6.25
N MET A 38 -11.92 15.70 5.35
CA MET A 38 -12.64 14.47 5.65
C MET A 38 -11.73 13.23 5.57
N LEU A 39 -10.48 13.40 5.15
CA LEU A 39 -9.54 12.31 4.98
C LEU A 39 -8.72 12.08 6.26
N HIS A 40 -8.78 10.86 6.78
CA HIS A 40 -7.88 10.37 7.81
C HIS A 40 -7.12 9.15 7.31
N ILE A 41 -5.83 9.06 7.67
CA ILE A 41 -4.98 7.92 7.32
C ILE A 41 -4.78 7.08 8.57
N VAL A 42 -5.15 5.80 8.48
CA VAL A 42 -4.88 4.78 9.50
C VAL A 42 -4.13 3.67 8.79
N ALA A 43 -2.90 3.39 9.25
CA ALA A 43 -2.02 2.41 8.63
C ALA A 43 -1.26 1.64 9.70
N ASP A 44 -0.94 0.38 9.39
CA ASP A 44 0.04 -0.38 10.14
C ASP A 44 1.45 0.17 9.89
N PHE A 45 2.40 -0.09 10.79
CA PHE A 45 3.76 0.44 10.69
C PHE A 45 4.71 -0.53 10.00
N ASP A 46 4.97 -1.68 10.62
CA ASP A 46 5.95 -2.65 10.11
C ASP A 46 5.49 -3.22 8.76
N PHE A 47 6.40 -3.22 7.78
CA PHE A 47 6.22 -3.76 6.43
C PHE A 47 5.10 -3.11 5.58
N THR A 48 4.39 -2.14 6.14
CA THR A 48 3.43 -1.27 5.45
C THR A 48 4.01 0.11 5.20
N LEU A 49 4.51 0.75 6.26
CA LEU A 49 5.25 2.02 6.18
C LEU A 49 6.76 1.80 6.13
N THR A 50 7.25 0.70 6.71
CA THR A 50 8.63 0.26 6.57
C THR A 50 8.78 -0.73 5.40
N MET A 51 9.97 -0.78 4.82
CA MET A 51 10.26 -1.66 3.69
C MET A 51 10.37 -3.11 4.16
N TYR A 52 9.80 -4.04 3.39
CA TYR A 52 9.89 -5.47 3.68
C TYR A 52 11.28 -6.06 3.37
N GLU A 53 11.87 -5.67 2.22
CA GLU A 53 13.13 -6.23 1.74
C GLU A 53 13.96 -5.16 1.04
N LYS A 54 15.29 -5.22 1.20
CA LYS A 54 16.24 -4.41 0.45
C LYS A 54 17.35 -5.29 -0.11
N ASN A 55 17.52 -5.28 -1.44
CA ASN A 55 18.56 -6.02 -2.16
C ASN A 55 18.57 -7.55 -1.88
N GLY A 56 17.41 -8.21 -1.81
CA GLY A 56 17.33 -9.64 -1.53
C GLY A 56 17.40 -10.01 -0.05
N VAL A 57 17.49 -9.02 0.84
CA VAL A 57 17.59 -9.23 2.30
C VAL A 57 16.36 -8.64 2.97
N ALA A 58 15.61 -9.46 3.70
CA ALA A 58 14.46 -8.99 4.47
C ALA A 58 14.93 -8.05 5.59
N LEU A 59 14.13 -7.02 5.84
CA LEU A 59 14.43 -6.00 6.84
C LEU A 59 13.75 -6.33 8.17
N PRO A 60 14.34 -5.91 9.30
CA PRO A 60 13.78 -6.22 10.62
C PRO A 60 12.48 -5.43 10.88
N SER A 61 11.57 -6.04 11.63
CA SER A 61 10.43 -5.35 12.25
C SER A 61 10.91 -4.45 13.39
N THR A 62 10.03 -3.58 13.89
CA THR A 62 10.31 -2.73 15.06
C THR A 62 10.74 -3.57 16.27
N PHE A 63 10.07 -4.72 16.49
CA PHE A 63 10.40 -5.63 17.58
C PHE A 63 11.82 -6.20 17.45
N ALA A 64 12.20 -6.68 16.27
CA ALA A 64 13.53 -7.26 16.03
C ALA A 64 14.66 -6.23 16.26
N VAL A 65 14.43 -4.97 15.86
CA VAL A 65 15.38 -3.87 16.15
C VAL A 65 15.55 -3.65 17.64
N VAL A 66 14.47 -3.71 18.44
CA VAL A 66 14.52 -3.49 19.89
C VAL A 66 15.21 -4.64 20.62
N GLU A 67 14.98 -5.88 20.20
CA GLU A 67 15.60 -7.07 20.81
C GLU A 67 17.07 -7.26 20.38
N GLY A 68 17.57 -6.48 19.43
CA GLY A 68 18.91 -6.67 18.86
C GLY A 68 19.06 -7.99 18.11
N ASP A 69 17.94 -8.53 17.61
CA ASP A 69 17.96 -9.74 16.79
C ASP A 69 18.20 -9.36 15.33
N ASP A 70 19.46 -9.41 14.91
CA ASP A 70 19.88 -9.19 13.52
C ASP A 70 19.44 -10.34 12.58
N ARG A 71 18.74 -11.36 13.11
CA ARG A 71 18.18 -12.43 12.29
C ARG A 71 16.97 -11.91 11.55
N VAL A 72 17.21 -11.65 10.27
CA VAL A 72 16.20 -11.64 9.21
C VAL A 72 15.23 -12.80 9.45
N THR A 73 13.95 -12.50 9.72
CA THR A 73 12.89 -13.51 9.81
C THR A 73 12.79 -14.32 8.53
#